data_AF-A0A227JHJ7-F1
#
_entry.id   AF-A0A227JHJ7-F1
#
_cell.length_a   1.000
_cell.length_b   1.000
_cell.length_c   1.000
_cell.angle_alpha   90.00
_cell.angle_beta   90.00
_cell.angle_gamma   90.00
#
_symmetry.space_group_name_H-M   'P 1'
#
loop_
_entity.id
_entity.type
_entity.pdbx_description
1 polymer ?
#
loop_
_entity_poly.entity_id
_entity_poly.type
_entity_poly.pdbx_seq_one_letter_code
_entity_poly.pdbx_strand_id
1 'polypeptide(L)'
;MKLNQIEQFLLRLEENEKFVFENCPDDRIFQLIPFFQLVHVLNLDEIIWFLISLEQSLKGKLVRSEGYLMITLSDKVYVEEDLRRFTIQLLEKMRF
;
A
#
# COMPACT_ATOMS: atom_id res chain seq x y z
N MET A 1 4.90 -0.99 25.44
CA MET A 1 4.67 0.33 24.82
C MET A 1 3.67 0.13 23.69
N LYS A 2 2.62 0.95 23.59
CA LYS A 2 1.60 0.79 22.54
C LYS A 2 2.08 1.53 21.28
N LEU A 3 2.18 0.82 20.15
CA LEU A 3 2.59 1.42 18.88
C LEU A 3 1.56 2.47 18.43
N ASN A 4 2.02 3.59 17.90
CA ASN A 4 1.18 4.60 17.26
C ASN A 4 0.73 4.12 15.86
N GLN A 5 -0.14 4.88 15.20
CA GLN A 5 -0.73 4.48 13.92
C GLN A 5 0.31 4.31 12.80
N ILE A 6 1.31 5.19 12.74
CA ILE A 6 2.39 5.12 11.76
C ILE A 6 3.24 3.87 12.01
N GLU A 7 3.62 3.63 13.26
CA GLU A 7 4.40 2.44 13.65
C GLU A 7 3.66 1.14 13.33
N GLN A 8 2.34 1.09 13.56
CA GLN A 8 1.51 -0.06 13.19
C GLN A 8 1.45 -0.26 11.67
N PHE A 9 1.35 0.83 10.90
CA PHE A 9 1.36 0.76 9.45
C PHE A 9 2.71 0.24 8.91
N LEU A 10 3.82 0.73 9.45
CA LEU A 10 5.16 0.28 9.08
C LEU A 10 5.37 -1.20 9.43
N LEU A 11 4.94 -1.64 10.62
CA LEU A 11 5.01 -3.05 11.02
C LEU A 11 4.22 -3.94 10.06
N ARG A 12 3.03 -3.51 9.65
CA ARG A 12 2.21 -4.24 8.67
C ARG A 12 2.91 -4.35 7.31
N LEU A 13 3.60 -3.30 6.85
CA LEU A 13 4.39 -3.37 5.62
C LEU A 13 5.51 -4.41 5.74
N GLU A 14 6.25 -4.41 6.84
CA GLU A 14 7.33 -5.38 7.07
C GLU A 14 6.81 -6.84 7.11
N GLU A 15 5.68 -7.07 7.76
CA GLU A 15 5.03 -8.39 7.82
C GLU A 15 4.55 -8.84 6.44
N ASN A 16 3.94 -7.93 5.68
CA ASN A 16 3.49 -8.21 4.31
C ASN A 16 4.66 -8.48 3.36
N GLU A 17 5.76 -7.72 3.46
CA GLU A 17 6.97 -7.91 2.66
C GLU A 17 7.49 -9.33 2.84
N LYS A 18 7.70 -9.77 4.09
CA LYS A 18 8.12 -11.14 4.39
C LYS A 18 7.19 -12.17 3.77
N PHE A 19 5.88 -12.00 3.98
CA PHE A 19 4.90 -12.93 3.46
C PHE A 19 4.92 -13.02 1.92
N VAL A 20 4.93 -11.88 1.23
CA VAL A 20 4.88 -11.80 -0.23
C VAL A 20 6.13 -12.43 -0.85
N PHE A 21 7.32 -12.06 -0.35
CA PHE A 21 8.57 -12.57 -0.91
C PHE A 21 8.76 -14.08 -0.68
N GLU A 22 8.17 -14.63 0.38
CA GLU A 22 8.24 -16.07 0.68
C GLU A 22 7.13 -16.90 0.01
N ASN A 23 5.92 -16.35 -0.15
CA ASN A 23 4.71 -17.13 -0.45
C ASN A 23 3.97 -16.71 -1.72
N CYS A 24 4.30 -15.58 -2.32
CA CYS A 24 3.55 -15.01 -3.45
C CYS A 24 4.44 -14.74 -4.69
N PRO A 25 5.20 -15.73 -5.20
CA PRO A 25 6.12 -15.51 -6.33
C PRO A 25 5.41 -15.16 -7.64
N ASP A 26 4.15 -15.57 -7.78
CA ASP A 26 3.34 -15.35 -8.99
C ASP A 26 2.45 -14.09 -8.92
N ASP A 27 2.44 -13.38 -7.78
CA ASP A 27 1.63 -12.17 -7.65
C ASP A 27 2.22 -11.03 -8.48
N ARG A 28 1.33 -10.27 -9.13
CA ARG A 28 1.74 -9.03 -9.81
C ARG A 28 1.98 -7.94 -8.79
N ILE A 29 3.03 -7.16 -9.03
CA ILE A 29 3.41 -6.03 -8.19
C ILE A 29 3.17 -4.74 -8.95
N PHE A 30 2.42 -3.81 -8.36
CA PHE A 30 2.11 -2.52 -8.95
C PHE A 30 2.55 -1.38 -8.06
N GLN A 31 3.20 -0.39 -8.65
CA GLN A 31 3.59 0.83 -7.97
C GLN A 31 2.37 1.71 -7.71
N LEU A 32 2.24 2.21 -6.48
CA LEU A 32 1.23 3.21 -6.13
C LEU A 32 1.86 4.61 -6.12
N ILE A 33 2.82 4.83 -5.21
CA ILE A 33 3.52 6.11 -5.03
C ILE A 33 4.95 5.86 -4.54
N PRO A 34 5.91 6.77 -4.80
CA PRO A 34 7.18 6.77 -4.09
C PRO A 34 6.97 6.81 -2.57
N PHE A 35 7.59 5.89 -1.83
CA PHE A 35 7.34 5.73 -0.40
C PHE A 35 7.72 6.99 0.40
N PHE A 36 8.79 7.66 -0.01
CA PHE A 36 9.23 8.89 0.64
C PHE A 36 8.19 10.01 0.58
N GLN A 37 7.24 10.00 -0.38
CA GLN A 37 6.21 11.04 -0.45
C GLN A 37 5.32 11.06 0.79
N LEU A 38 5.15 9.93 1.48
CA LEU A 38 4.31 9.85 2.68
C LEU A 38 4.81 10.76 3.80
N VAL A 39 6.11 11.04 3.89
CA VAL A 39 6.66 11.93 4.94
C VAL A 39 6.30 13.39 4.70
N HIS A 40 5.87 13.74 3.49
CA HIS A 40 5.47 15.08 3.10
C HIS A 40 3.94 15.29 3.14
N VAL A 41 3.16 14.25 3.45
CA VAL A 41 1.70 14.33 3.50
C VAL A 41 1.25 14.91 4.84
N LEU A 42 0.51 16.02 4.80
CA LEU A 42 -0.03 16.69 5.98
C LEU A 42 -1.16 15.89 6.65
N ASN A 43 -1.97 15.18 5.89
CA ASN A 43 -3.05 14.33 6.36
C ASN A 43 -2.66 12.83 6.38
N LEU A 44 -1.45 12.52 6.86
CA LEU A 44 -0.87 11.17 6.80
C LEU A 44 -1.77 10.09 7.42
N ASP A 45 -2.41 10.35 8.56
CA ASP A 45 -3.29 9.37 9.20
C ASP A 45 -4.47 8.97 8.31
N GLU A 46 -5.07 9.93 7.61
CA GLU A 46 -6.17 9.67 6.65
C GLU A 46 -5.65 8.83 5.48
N ILE A 47 -4.46 9.14 4.97
CA ILE A 47 -3.84 8.40 3.87
C ILE A 47 -3.49 6.97 4.29
N ILE A 48 -2.96 6.75 5.50
CA ILE A 48 -2.71 5.41 6.04
C ILE A 48 -4.01 4.60 6.11
N TRP A 49 -5.10 5.19 6.61
CA TRP A 49 -6.40 4.53 6.65
C TRP A 49 -6.90 4.17 5.24
N PHE A 50 -6.76 5.08 4.29
CA PHE A 50 -7.14 4.84 2.90
C PHE A 50 -6.31 3.71 2.28
N LEU A 51 -5.00 3.69 2.49
CA LEU A 51 -4.10 2.63 2.01
C LEU A 51 -4.48 1.26 2.60
N ILE A 52 -4.74 1.18 3.89
CA ILE A 52 -5.19 -0.07 4.54
C ILE A 52 -6.54 -0.53 3.96
N SER A 53 -7.47 0.40 3.71
CA SER A 53 -8.76 0.08 3.08
C SER A 53 -8.61 -0.40 1.64
N LEU A 54 -7.69 0.20 0.88
CA LEU A 54 -7.34 -0.19 -0.48
C LEU A 54 -6.79 -1.63 -0.50
N GLU A 55 -5.85 -1.93 0.38
CA GLU A 55 -5.27 -3.28 0.53
C GLU A 55 -6.36 -4.34 0.74
N GLN A 56 -7.30 -4.08 1.65
CA GLN A 56 -8.42 -4.99 1.94
C GLN A 56 -9.37 -5.11 0.75
N SER A 57 -9.71 -3.99 0.11
CA SER A 57 -10.68 -3.94 -1.00
C SER A 57 -10.18 -4.70 -2.22
N LEU A 58 -8.89 -4.58 -2.51
CA LEU A 58 -8.25 -5.29 -3.63
C LEU A 58 -7.80 -6.70 -3.27
N LYS A 59 -7.99 -7.14 -2.01
CA LYS A 59 -7.45 -8.39 -1.46
C LYS A 59 -5.96 -8.56 -1.75
N GLY A 60 -5.24 -7.43 -1.76
CA GLY A 60 -3.82 -7.37 -2.05
C GLY A 60 -2.99 -7.28 -0.78
N LYS A 61 -1.68 -7.08 -0.97
CA LYS A 61 -0.74 -6.78 0.11
C LYS A 61 0.05 -5.53 -0.22
N LEU A 62 0.05 -4.56 0.69
CA LEU A 62 0.93 -3.40 0.57
C LEU A 62 2.34 -3.81 1.00
N VAL A 63 3.31 -3.49 0.15
CA VAL A 63 4.73 -3.76 0.38
C VAL A 63 5.56 -2.56 -0.05
N ARG A 64 6.77 -2.43 0.49
CA ARG A 64 7.76 -1.50 -0.03
C ARG A 64 8.84 -2.26 -0.78
N SER A 65 9.16 -1.78 -1.97
CA SER A 65 10.28 -2.29 -2.76
C SER A 65 10.82 -1.17 -3.65
N GLU A 66 12.12 -1.16 -3.91
CA GLU A 66 12.77 -0.19 -4.82
C GLU A 66 12.42 1.30 -4.55
N GLY A 67 12.15 1.65 -3.29
CA GLY A 67 11.78 3.03 -2.89
C GLY A 67 10.32 3.42 -3.13
N TYR A 68 9.46 2.51 -3.58
CA TYR A 68 8.03 2.73 -3.78
C TYR A 68 7.20 1.99 -2.75
N LEU A 69 6.03 2.57 -2.44
CA LEU A 69 4.91 1.82 -1.91
C LEU A 69 4.23 1.13 -3.08
N MET A 70 4.11 -0.19 -2.99
CA MET A 70 3.54 -1.04 -4.02
C MET A 70 2.39 -1.87 -3.43
N ILE A 71 1.51 -2.36 -4.29
CA ILE A 71 0.52 -3.37 -3.94
C ILE A 71 0.73 -4.64 -4.76
N THR A 72 0.68 -5.78 -4.09
CA THR A 72 0.70 -7.09 -4.75
C THR A 72 -0.72 -7.61 -4.92
N LEU A 73 -1.00 -8.16 -6.10
CA LEU A 73 -2.31 -8.67 -6.47
C LEU A 73 -2.15 -10.01 -7.17
N SER A 74 -2.91 -11.01 -6.72
CA SER A 74 -3.00 -12.28 -7.42
C SER A 74 -3.72 -12.11 -8.77
N ASP A 75 -3.23 -12.80 -9.80
CA ASP A 75 -3.79 -12.80 -11.16
C ASP A 75 -5.30 -13.09 -11.20
N LYS A 76 -5.84 -13.80 -10.21
CA LYS A 76 -7.26 -14.16 -10.13
C LYS A 76 -8.17 -13.01 -9.69
N VAL A 77 -7.60 -11.96 -9.10
CA VAL A 77 -8.34 -10.85 -8.47
C VAL A 77 -8.04 -9.51 -9.17
N TYR A 78 -7.04 -9.47 -10.04
CA TYR A 78 -6.60 -8.24 -10.69
C TYR A 78 -7.67 -7.64 -11.62
N VAL A 79 -8.09 -6.41 -11.31
CA VAL A 79 -8.88 -5.54 -12.18
C VAL A 79 -8.12 -4.23 -12.35
N GLU A 80 -7.51 -4.03 -13.51
CA GLU A 80 -6.66 -2.87 -13.82
C GLU A 80 -7.37 -1.52 -13.59
N GLU A 81 -8.65 -1.43 -13.97
CA GLU A 81 -9.43 -0.21 -13.80
C GLU A 81 -9.63 0.18 -12.34
N ASP A 82 -9.79 -0.80 -11.45
CA ASP A 82 -9.94 -0.55 -10.01
C ASP A 82 -8.65 0.01 -9.43
N LEU A 83 -7.51 -0.62 -9.74
CA LEU A 83 -6.20 -0.15 -9.31
C LEU A 83 -5.93 1.28 -9.78
N ARG A 84 -6.22 1.58 -11.05
CA ARG A 84 -6.08 2.93 -11.61
C ARG A 84 -6.94 3.93 -10.85
N ARG A 85 -8.22 3.61 -10.63
CA ARG A 85 -9.16 4.48 -9.90
C ARG A 85 -8.69 4.74 -8.47
N PHE A 86 -8.25 3.71 -7.76
CA PHE A 86 -7.75 3.85 -6.40
C PHE A 86 -6.46 4.68 -6.32
N THR A 87 -5.55 4.52 -7.29
CA THR A 87 -4.32 5.30 -7.36
C THR A 87 -4.62 6.78 -7.58
N ILE A 88 -5.58 7.10 -8.46
CA ILE A 88 -6.04 8.49 -8.67
C ILE A 88 -6.63 9.05 -7.36
N GLN A 89 -7.51 8.31 -6.70
CA GLN A 89 -8.11 8.74 -5.44
C GLN A 89 -7.09 8.93 -4.32
N LEU A 90 -6.04 8.10 -4.26
CA LEU A 90 -4.93 8.27 -3.32
C LEU A 90 -4.25 9.62 -3.55
N LEU A 91 -3.88 9.91 -4.79
CA LEU A 91 -3.20 11.16 -5.16
C LEU A 91 -4.08 12.39 -4.90
N GLU A 92 -5.38 12.32 -5.19
CA GLU A 92 -6.35 13.40 -4.92
C GLU A 92 -6.52 13.67 -3.41
N LYS A 93 -6.39 12.63 -2.58
CA LYS A 93 -6.50 12.75 -1.12
C LYS A 93 -5.24 13.27 -0.45
N MET A 94 -4.07 13.04 -1.03
CA MET A 94 -2.79 13.48 -0.45
C MET A 94 -2.72 15.01 -0.45
N ARG A 95 -2.54 15.60 0.74
CA ARG A 95 -2.31 17.03 0.92
C ARG A 95 -0.85 17.27 1.28
N PHE A 96 -0.20 18.16 0.56
CA PHE A 96 1.20 18.55 0.76
C PHE A 96 1.29 19.94 1.37
#